data_AF-A0A482DH21-F1
#
_entry.id   AF-A0A482DH21-F1
#
_cell.length_a   1.000
_cell.length_b   1.000
_cell.length_c   1.000
_cell.angle_alpha   90.00
_cell.angle_beta   90.00
_cell.angle_gamma   90.00
#
_symmetry.space_group_name_H-M   'P 1'
#
loop_
_entity.id
_entity.type
_entity.pdbx_description
1 polymer ?
#
loop_
_entity_poly.entity_id
_entity_poly.type
_entity_poly.pdbx_seq_one_letter_code
_entity_poly.pdbx_strand_id
1 'polypeptide(L)'
;LENVLMVNKILDLDSNLFPEGLNNKEVVEIFGKVGLGKTELLVHLIARCLMPKSWVIDLNKLTAIGNVSSNQSINVNLSEFSSIDQNEIPKVILIETESKFSMLRLYTILENRISLCLDKCNLNKEIFCSNQFQAMVKKFIKDRLKNLTVYRCSNNEQFILALCASELLIQSLIANKTISSVITPVFIDSVNSNFEIGDKYNHSIGLRDYDHTEKYAVQLIKKLINRYNICLIGTRLDLRIGSNEYSSFRKWQSCVNKQIELKEHILNKNNDQ
;
A
#
# COMPACT_ATOMS: atom_id res chain seq x y z
N LEU A 1 12.62 12.38 -21.18
CA LEU A 1 11.15 12.57 -21.21
C LEU A 1 10.64 12.34 -19.81
N GLU A 2 10.43 13.46 -19.11
CA GLU A 2 10.27 13.59 -17.67
C GLU A 2 8.80 13.41 -17.27
N ASN A 3 8.53 12.52 -16.31
CA ASN A 3 7.20 12.39 -15.71
C ASN A 3 7.17 13.18 -14.40
N VAL A 4 6.55 14.35 -14.46
CA VAL A 4 6.34 15.22 -13.31
C VAL A 4 4.86 15.13 -12.91
N LEU A 5 4.58 14.79 -11.65
CA LEU A 5 3.32 14.17 -11.25
C LEU A 5 2.45 15.08 -10.36
N MET A 6 1.20 15.32 -10.78
CA MET A 6 0.16 16.01 -10.01
C MET A 6 -0.70 15.03 -9.20
N VAL A 7 -1.03 15.43 -7.98
CA VAL A 7 -1.81 14.67 -6.96
C VAL A 7 -3.26 14.35 -7.39
N ASN A 8 -3.81 15.02 -8.41
CA ASN A 8 -5.12 14.67 -9.00
C ASN A 8 -5.07 13.54 -10.06
N LYS A 9 -3.87 13.03 -10.40
CA LYS A 9 -3.64 11.94 -11.37
C LYS A 9 -3.14 10.65 -10.73
N ILE A 10 -3.35 10.41 -9.43
CA ILE A 10 -2.84 9.18 -8.77
C ILE A 10 -3.40 7.88 -9.40
N LEU A 11 -4.59 7.94 -10.02
CA LEU A 11 -5.13 6.82 -10.79
C LEU A 11 -4.26 6.42 -12.00
N ASP A 12 -3.58 7.39 -12.62
CA ASP A 12 -2.61 7.16 -13.71
C ASP A 12 -1.19 6.90 -13.18
N LEU A 13 -0.86 7.25 -11.94
CA LEU A 13 0.47 6.94 -11.39
C LEU A 13 0.66 5.44 -11.28
N ASP A 14 -0.32 4.71 -10.75
CA ASP A 14 -0.19 3.27 -10.51
C ASP A 14 0.03 2.50 -11.81
N SER A 15 -0.75 2.80 -12.87
CA SER A 15 -0.61 2.16 -14.18
C SER A 15 0.70 2.54 -14.89
N ASN A 16 1.26 3.71 -14.62
CA ASN A 16 2.57 4.10 -15.16
C ASN A 16 3.75 3.54 -14.33
N LEU A 17 3.60 3.42 -13.01
CA LEU A 17 4.64 2.90 -12.11
C LEU A 17 4.69 1.37 -12.11
N PHE A 18 3.51 0.74 -12.25
CA PHE A 18 3.27 -0.70 -12.21
C PHE A 18 2.32 -1.11 -13.35
N PRO A 19 2.75 -0.98 -14.62
CA PRO A 19 1.91 -1.27 -15.78
C PRO A 19 1.48 -2.74 -15.84
N GLU A 20 2.37 -3.63 -15.42
CA GLU A 20 2.13 -5.08 -15.28
C GLU A 20 1.77 -5.44 -13.82
N GLY A 21 1.32 -4.45 -13.05
CA GLY A 21 1.07 -4.55 -11.62
C GLY A 21 2.29 -4.92 -10.78
N LEU A 22 2.07 -5.65 -9.68
CA LEU A 22 3.11 -5.95 -8.70
C LEU A 22 3.85 -7.23 -9.08
N ASN A 23 5.18 -7.19 -9.13
CA ASN A 23 5.97 -8.35 -9.51
C ASN A 23 6.44 -9.16 -8.30
N ASN A 24 6.49 -10.48 -8.47
CA ASN A 24 7.07 -11.37 -7.48
C ASN A 24 8.56 -11.05 -7.29
N LYS A 25 9.00 -11.02 -6.03
CA LYS A 25 10.38 -10.75 -5.60
C LYS A 25 10.89 -9.36 -5.97
N GLU A 26 9.99 -8.46 -6.36
CA GLU A 26 10.32 -7.06 -6.57
C GLU A 26 10.49 -6.35 -5.24
N VAL A 27 11.51 -5.50 -5.17
CA VAL A 27 11.82 -4.64 -4.03
C VAL A 27 11.93 -3.23 -4.55
N VAL A 28 10.87 -2.47 -4.32
CA VAL A 28 10.70 -1.11 -4.81
C VAL A 28 10.99 -0.13 -3.69
N GLU A 29 11.89 0.81 -3.96
CA GLU A 29 12.10 1.98 -3.12
C GLU A 29 11.41 3.19 -3.73
N ILE A 30 10.58 3.86 -2.96
CA ILE A 30 10.00 5.16 -3.29
C ILE A 30 10.66 6.22 -2.40
N PHE A 31 11.49 7.08 -2.99
CA PHE A 31 12.24 8.08 -2.25
C PHE A 31 11.97 9.50 -2.75
N GLY A 32 12.23 10.49 -1.89
CA GLY A 32 12.01 11.90 -2.21
C GLY A 32 11.98 12.76 -0.96
N LYS A 33 11.94 14.09 -1.13
CA LYS A 33 11.85 15.05 -0.02
C LYS A 33 10.59 14.84 0.84
N VAL A 34 10.59 15.40 2.04
CA VAL A 34 9.39 15.48 2.90
C VAL A 34 8.27 16.18 2.13
N GLY A 35 7.03 15.76 2.30
CA GLY A 35 5.86 16.44 1.71
C GLY A 35 5.50 16.02 0.28
N LEU A 36 6.33 15.22 -0.41
CA LEU A 36 6.06 14.78 -1.79
C LEU A 36 4.98 13.68 -1.93
N GLY A 37 4.26 13.33 -0.87
CA GLY A 37 3.15 12.37 -0.94
C GLY A 37 3.55 10.89 -0.97
N LYS A 38 4.75 10.51 -0.51
CA LYS A 38 5.20 9.10 -0.42
C LYS A 38 4.20 8.19 0.32
N THR A 39 3.83 8.56 1.55
CA THR A 39 2.83 7.85 2.35
C THR A 39 1.47 7.80 1.65
N GLU A 40 1.07 8.90 1.00
CA GLU A 40 -0.21 8.97 0.27
C GLU A 40 -0.22 7.99 -0.91
N LEU A 41 0.88 7.92 -1.67
CA LEU A 41 1.06 6.95 -2.74
C LEU A 41 0.97 5.51 -2.22
N LEU A 42 1.60 5.20 -1.08
CA LEU A 42 1.44 3.89 -0.45
C LEU A 42 0.00 3.57 -0.08
N VAL A 43 -0.74 4.53 0.48
CA VAL A 43 -2.16 4.33 0.84
C VAL A 43 -2.99 4.00 -0.42
N HIS A 44 -2.71 4.66 -1.55
CA HIS A 44 -3.38 4.36 -2.82
C HIS A 44 -3.04 2.98 -3.39
N LEU A 45 -1.77 2.56 -3.29
CA LEU A 45 -1.33 1.21 -3.68
C LEU A 45 -1.97 0.13 -2.80
N ILE A 46 -2.02 0.35 -1.47
CA ILE A 46 -2.73 -0.52 -0.53
C ILE A 46 -4.21 -0.62 -0.91
N ALA A 47 -4.87 0.51 -1.16
CA ALA A 47 -6.27 0.53 -1.57
C ALA A 47 -6.51 -0.29 -2.86
N ARG A 48 -5.56 -0.26 -3.81
CA ARG A 48 -5.63 -1.02 -5.07
C ARG A 48 -5.48 -2.53 -4.84
N CYS A 49 -4.64 -2.93 -3.90
CA CYS A 49 -4.47 -4.33 -3.50
C CYS A 49 -5.74 -4.87 -2.82
N LEU A 50 -6.48 -4.05 -2.08
CA LEU A 50 -7.67 -4.49 -1.33
C LEU A 50 -8.95 -4.57 -2.17
N MET A 51 -8.97 -3.98 -3.36
CA MET A 51 -10.14 -3.92 -4.23
C MET A 51 -10.21 -5.11 -5.20
N PRO A 52 -11.36 -5.82 -5.33
CA PRO A 52 -11.55 -6.84 -6.36
C PRO A 52 -11.75 -6.19 -7.73
N LYS A 53 -11.63 -6.99 -8.80
CA LYS A 53 -11.96 -6.56 -10.17
C LYS A 53 -13.45 -6.34 -10.40
N SER A 54 -14.30 -7.03 -9.63
CA SER A 54 -15.75 -6.94 -9.75
C SER A 54 -16.44 -7.13 -8.40
N TRP A 55 -17.58 -6.47 -8.21
CA TRP A 55 -18.42 -6.65 -7.03
C TRP A 55 -19.87 -6.88 -7.45
N VAL A 56 -20.40 -8.05 -7.11
CA VAL A 56 -21.81 -8.39 -7.37
C VAL A 56 -22.68 -7.93 -6.20
N ILE A 57 -23.62 -7.04 -6.51
CA ILE A 57 -24.63 -6.53 -5.59
C ILE A 57 -25.94 -7.25 -5.87
N ASP A 58 -26.48 -7.88 -4.83
CA ASP A 58 -27.77 -8.55 -4.87
C ASP A 58 -28.86 -7.60 -4.37
N LEU A 59 -29.66 -7.05 -5.28
CA LEU A 59 -30.68 -6.04 -4.94
C LEU A 59 -31.79 -6.59 -4.05
N ASN A 60 -32.04 -7.91 -4.07
CA ASN A 60 -33.06 -8.53 -3.23
C ASN A 60 -32.73 -8.39 -1.73
N LYS A 61 -31.44 -8.27 -1.38
CA LYS A 61 -30.98 -8.01 -0.01
C LYS A 61 -31.18 -6.56 0.43
N LEU A 62 -31.52 -5.67 -0.51
CA LEU A 62 -31.81 -4.26 -0.27
C LEU A 62 -33.32 -3.98 -0.24
N THR A 63 -34.18 -4.92 -0.64
CA THR A 63 -35.62 -4.71 -0.69
C THR A 63 -36.32 -5.24 0.56
N ALA A 64 -36.50 -4.36 1.54
CA ALA A 64 -37.74 -4.34 2.34
C ALA A 64 -38.81 -3.42 1.68
N ILE A 65 -38.51 -2.88 0.50
CA ILE A 65 -39.34 -1.95 -0.26
C ILE A 65 -39.97 -2.76 -1.40
N GLY A 66 -41.30 -2.78 -1.41
CA GLY A 66 -42.12 -3.77 -2.12
C GLY A 66 -41.92 -3.88 -3.64
N ASN A 67 -42.28 -5.06 -4.13
CA ASN A 67 -42.55 -5.41 -5.52
C ASN A 67 -41.49 -4.99 -6.55
N VAL A 68 -40.27 -5.50 -6.41
CA VAL A 68 -39.39 -5.69 -7.57
C VAL A 68 -39.58 -7.11 -8.06
N SER A 69 -40.21 -7.23 -9.23
CA SER A 69 -40.26 -8.49 -9.98
C SER A 69 -38.88 -8.72 -10.62
N SER A 70 -38.37 -9.95 -10.46
CA SER A 70 -37.12 -10.51 -10.99
C SER A 70 -35.81 -10.24 -10.21
N ASN A 71 -35.06 -11.31 -9.99
CA ASN A 71 -33.72 -11.36 -9.38
C ASN A 71 -32.73 -10.46 -10.14
N GLN A 72 -32.59 -9.20 -9.73
CA GLN A 72 -31.61 -8.29 -10.31
C GLN A 72 -30.35 -8.24 -9.45
N SER A 73 -29.29 -8.86 -9.93
CA SER A 73 -27.93 -8.63 -9.44
C SER A 73 -27.22 -7.62 -10.33
N ILE A 74 -26.53 -6.64 -9.75
CA ILE A 74 -25.69 -5.70 -10.48
C ILE A 74 -24.25 -6.14 -10.32
N ASN A 75 -23.52 -6.22 -11.44
CA ASN A 75 -22.09 -6.41 -11.41
C ASN A 75 -21.38 -5.06 -11.56
N VAL A 76 -20.78 -4.58 -10.48
CA VAL A 76 -20.00 -3.34 -10.45
C VAL A 76 -18.58 -3.66 -10.90
N ASN A 77 -18.14 -3.07 -12.02
CA ASN A 77 -16.77 -3.20 -12.50
C ASN A 77 -15.84 -2.28 -11.69
N LEU A 78 -14.85 -2.88 -11.04
CA LEU A 78 -13.86 -2.24 -10.16
C LEU A 78 -12.42 -2.40 -10.69
N SER A 79 -12.25 -2.95 -11.91
CA SER A 79 -10.94 -3.29 -12.50
C SER A 79 -9.98 -2.09 -12.60
N GLU A 80 -10.50 -0.89 -12.87
CA GLU A 80 -9.72 0.36 -12.90
C GLU A 80 -8.97 0.61 -11.58
N PHE A 81 -9.56 0.16 -10.46
CA PHE A 81 -9.06 0.37 -9.10
C PHE A 81 -8.53 -0.90 -8.44
N SER A 82 -8.45 -2.02 -9.17
CA SER A 82 -7.99 -3.31 -8.69
C SER A 82 -6.61 -3.66 -9.25
N SER A 83 -5.85 -4.48 -8.54
CA SER A 83 -4.54 -4.95 -9.03
C SER A 83 -4.73 -5.81 -10.29
N ILE A 84 -3.87 -5.58 -11.30
CA ILE A 84 -4.05 -6.13 -12.65
C ILE A 84 -3.90 -7.66 -12.65
N ASP A 85 -3.06 -8.21 -11.79
CA ASP A 85 -2.53 -9.57 -11.95
C ASP A 85 -3.14 -10.60 -11.00
N GLN A 86 -4.12 -10.19 -10.19
CA GLN A 86 -4.62 -11.02 -9.09
C GLN A 86 -6.10 -11.37 -9.26
N ASN A 87 -6.40 -12.66 -9.38
CA ASN A 87 -7.76 -13.20 -9.39
C ASN A 87 -8.35 -13.31 -7.98
N GLU A 88 -7.48 -13.35 -6.97
CA GLU A 88 -7.82 -13.39 -5.55
C GLU A 88 -7.30 -12.12 -4.88
N ILE A 89 -7.98 -11.66 -3.83
CA ILE A 89 -7.53 -10.48 -3.09
C ILE A 89 -6.42 -10.89 -2.13
N PRO A 90 -5.23 -10.27 -2.20
CA PRO A 90 -4.08 -10.65 -1.40
C PRO A 90 -4.28 -10.27 0.06
N LYS A 91 -3.54 -10.95 0.94
CA LYS A 91 -3.21 -10.37 2.24
C LYS A 91 -2.19 -9.25 2.01
N VAL A 92 -2.43 -8.08 2.60
CA VAL A 92 -1.55 -6.92 2.54
C VAL A 92 -0.95 -6.68 3.92
N ILE A 93 0.36 -6.45 3.98
CA ILE A 93 1.06 -6.14 5.22
C ILE A 93 1.64 -4.73 5.11
N LEU A 94 1.38 -3.89 6.10
CA LEU A 94 2.01 -2.58 6.26
C LEU A 94 2.84 -2.60 7.54
N ILE A 95 4.12 -2.29 7.43
CA ILE A 95 5.03 -2.04 8.54
C ILE A 95 5.30 -0.54 8.56
N GLU A 96 4.75 0.13 9.56
CA GLU A 96 4.82 1.56 9.71
C GLU A 96 5.73 1.93 10.87
N THR A 97 6.64 2.86 10.62
CA THR A 97 7.61 3.33 11.61
C THR A 97 7.40 4.79 12.04
N GLU A 98 6.65 5.57 11.26
CA GLU A 98 6.45 7.01 11.49
C GLU A 98 5.03 7.39 11.95
N SER A 99 4.12 6.43 12.10
CA SER A 99 2.72 6.64 12.54
C SER A 99 1.93 7.70 11.71
N LYS A 100 2.21 7.80 10.40
CA LYS A 100 1.57 8.67 9.40
C LYS A 100 0.34 8.06 8.70
N PHE A 101 0.21 6.74 8.70
CA PHE A 101 -0.86 5.98 8.08
C PHE A 101 -2.19 6.23 8.82
N SER A 102 -3.17 6.65 8.04
CA SER A 102 -4.54 6.87 8.51
C SER A 102 -5.48 5.84 7.91
N MET A 103 -6.04 4.98 8.77
CA MET A 103 -7.09 4.04 8.37
C MET A 103 -8.33 4.77 7.83
N LEU A 104 -8.63 5.96 8.35
CA LEU A 104 -9.73 6.80 7.85
C LEU A 104 -9.45 7.27 6.43
N ARG A 105 -8.22 7.69 6.14
CA ARG A 105 -7.82 8.08 4.78
C ARG A 105 -7.96 6.93 3.79
N LEU A 106 -7.49 5.73 4.16
CA LEU A 106 -7.67 4.52 3.36
C LEU A 106 -9.15 4.19 3.14
N TYR A 107 -9.97 4.26 4.19
CA TYR A 107 -11.41 4.02 4.10
C TYR A 107 -12.07 5.00 3.11
N THR A 108 -11.78 6.29 3.21
CA THR A 108 -12.30 7.31 2.30
C THR A 108 -11.87 7.07 0.84
N ILE A 109 -10.63 6.64 0.60
CA ILE A 109 -10.16 6.30 -0.75
C ILE A 109 -10.94 5.12 -1.33
N LEU A 110 -11.18 4.06 -0.53
CA LEU A 110 -11.97 2.90 -0.96
C LEU A 110 -13.42 3.30 -1.24
N GLU A 111 -14.03 4.08 -0.36
CA GLU A 111 -15.41 4.57 -0.51
C GLU A 111 -15.57 5.43 -1.77
N ASN A 112 -14.66 6.36 -2.02
CA ASN A 112 -14.68 7.20 -3.22
C ASN A 112 -14.52 6.37 -4.50
N ARG A 113 -13.61 5.40 -4.53
CA ARG A 113 -13.41 4.50 -5.68
C ARG A 113 -14.66 3.68 -5.98
N ILE A 114 -15.33 3.16 -4.95
CA ILE A 114 -16.60 2.44 -5.10
C ILE A 114 -17.68 3.39 -5.63
N SER A 115 -17.81 4.60 -5.07
CA SER A 115 -18.80 5.59 -5.51
C SER A 115 -18.65 5.92 -7.00
N LEU A 116 -17.41 6.18 -7.45
CA LEU A 116 -17.12 6.46 -8.86
C LEU A 116 -17.52 5.32 -9.80
N CYS A 117 -17.36 4.06 -9.38
CA CYS A 117 -17.81 2.91 -10.16
C CYS A 117 -19.33 2.72 -10.14
N LEU A 118 -19.98 3.04 -9.02
CA LEU A 118 -21.43 2.99 -8.89
C LEU A 118 -22.12 4.07 -9.72
N ASP A 119 -21.53 5.26 -9.83
CA ASP A 119 -22.05 6.34 -10.68
C ASP A 119 -22.06 5.96 -12.17
N LYS A 120 -21.18 5.03 -12.59
CA LYS A 120 -21.17 4.46 -13.95
C LYS A 120 -22.27 3.41 -14.15
N CYS A 121 -22.94 2.97 -13.09
CA CYS A 121 -24.04 2.01 -13.17
C CYS A 121 -25.36 2.76 -13.42
N ASN A 122 -26.13 2.39 -14.44
CA ASN A 122 -27.41 3.00 -14.81
C ASN A 122 -28.56 2.63 -13.83
N LEU A 123 -28.43 2.97 -12.56
CA LEU A 123 -29.41 2.67 -11.51
C LEU A 123 -30.07 3.94 -10.97
N ASN A 124 -31.27 3.77 -10.39
CA ASN A 124 -31.96 4.87 -9.75
C ASN A 124 -31.15 5.36 -8.53
N LYS A 125 -30.77 6.63 -8.54
CA LYS A 125 -29.96 7.27 -7.48
C LYS A 125 -30.61 7.17 -6.09
N GLU A 126 -31.94 7.05 -6.03
CA GLU A 126 -32.67 6.85 -4.76
C GLU A 126 -32.26 5.57 -4.03
N ILE A 127 -31.91 4.51 -4.77
CA ILE A 127 -31.44 3.25 -4.18
C ILE A 127 -30.08 3.45 -3.49
N PHE A 128 -29.19 4.21 -4.12
CA PHE A 128 -27.86 4.50 -3.58
C PHE A 128 -27.91 5.37 -2.31
N CYS A 129 -28.92 6.23 -2.19
CA CYS A 129 -29.14 7.04 -0.99
C CYS A 129 -29.77 6.25 0.18
N SER A 130 -30.21 5.01 -0.05
CA SER A 130 -30.85 4.21 1.01
C SER A 130 -29.85 3.81 2.11
N ASN A 131 -30.31 3.83 3.36
CA ASN A 131 -29.49 3.42 4.52
C ASN A 131 -28.98 1.98 4.40
N GLN A 132 -29.76 1.09 3.78
CA GLN A 132 -29.40 -0.31 3.57
C GLN A 132 -28.25 -0.44 2.56
N PHE A 133 -28.28 0.32 1.46
CA PHE A 133 -27.20 0.34 0.48
C PHE A 133 -25.91 0.88 1.11
N GLN A 134 -26.00 1.98 1.86
CA GLN A 134 -24.85 2.55 2.57
C GLN A 134 -24.25 1.56 3.59
N ALA A 135 -25.10 0.81 4.30
CA ALA A 135 -24.65 -0.25 5.21
C ALA A 135 -23.95 -1.41 4.46
N MET A 136 -24.44 -1.77 3.27
CA MET A 136 -23.82 -2.78 2.42
C MET A 136 -22.45 -2.35 1.90
N VAL A 137 -22.29 -1.10 1.43
CA VAL A 137 -20.99 -0.53 1.02
C VAL A 137 -20.02 -0.55 2.21
N LYS A 138 -20.45 -0.09 3.38
CA LYS A 138 -19.65 -0.13 4.63
C LYS A 138 -19.21 -1.55 4.97
N LYS A 139 -20.10 -2.53 4.85
CA LYS A 139 -19.79 -3.95 5.09
C LYS A 139 -18.76 -4.46 4.08
N PHE A 140 -18.94 -4.16 2.80
CA PHE A 140 -18.01 -4.53 1.75
C PHE A 140 -16.60 -3.99 2.01
N ILE A 141 -16.46 -2.70 2.33
CA ILE A 141 -15.17 -2.08 2.65
C ILE A 141 -14.56 -2.75 3.90
N LYS A 142 -15.32 -2.96 4.97
CA LYS A 142 -14.84 -3.65 6.17
C LYS A 142 -14.35 -5.06 5.86
N ASP A 143 -15.05 -5.79 5.00
CA ASP A 143 -14.64 -7.13 4.58
C ASP A 143 -13.34 -7.10 3.78
N ARG A 144 -13.07 -6.03 3.00
CA ARG A 144 -11.78 -5.84 2.33
C ARG A 144 -10.67 -5.48 3.30
N LEU A 145 -10.93 -4.61 4.26
CA LEU A 145 -9.95 -4.19 5.26
C LEU A 145 -9.46 -5.33 6.16
N LYS A 146 -10.20 -6.43 6.31
CA LYS A 146 -9.73 -7.66 6.98
C LYS A 146 -8.45 -8.24 6.36
N ASN A 147 -8.20 -7.94 5.08
CA ASN A 147 -7.01 -8.39 4.38
C ASN A 147 -5.78 -7.51 4.64
N LEU A 148 -5.92 -6.38 5.34
CA LEU A 148 -4.80 -5.54 5.76
C LEU A 148 -4.34 -5.90 7.17
N THR A 149 -3.04 -6.13 7.34
CA THR A 149 -2.37 -6.18 8.65
C THR A 149 -1.46 -4.96 8.76
N VAL A 150 -1.55 -4.23 9.88
CA VAL A 150 -0.69 -3.06 10.14
C VAL A 150 0.14 -3.32 11.40
N TYR A 151 1.46 -3.26 11.26
CA TYR A 151 2.41 -3.24 12.36
C TYR A 151 2.89 -1.81 12.55
N ARG A 152 2.75 -1.27 13.77
CA ARG A 152 3.30 0.04 14.13
C ARG A 152 4.54 -0.16 14.99
N CYS A 153 5.65 0.40 14.54
CA CYS A 153 6.97 0.15 15.07
C CYS A 153 7.60 1.47 15.53
N SER A 154 7.59 1.73 16.82
CA SER A 154 8.19 2.94 17.41
C SER A 154 9.71 2.86 17.56
N ASN A 155 10.30 1.67 17.38
CA ASN A 155 11.74 1.45 17.48
C ASN A 155 12.21 0.29 16.58
N ASN A 156 13.52 0.05 16.56
CA ASN A 156 14.14 -0.98 15.74
C ASN A 156 13.76 -2.41 16.15
N GLU A 157 13.64 -2.70 17.44
CA GLU A 157 13.23 -4.02 17.93
C GLU A 157 11.83 -4.39 17.45
N GLN A 158 10.88 -3.46 17.57
CA GLN A 158 9.51 -3.62 17.06
C GLN A 158 9.48 -3.79 15.54
N PHE A 159 10.37 -3.12 14.81
CA PHE A 159 10.51 -3.29 13.37
C PHE A 159 11.00 -4.69 13.00
N ILE A 160 12.05 -5.19 13.67
CA ILE A 160 12.53 -6.57 13.49
C ILE A 160 11.46 -7.59 13.86
N LEU A 161 10.75 -7.38 14.98
CA LEU A 161 9.64 -8.24 15.38
C LEU A 161 8.50 -8.22 14.37
N ALA A 162 8.20 -7.07 13.74
CA ALA A 162 7.21 -6.98 12.68
C ALA A 162 7.61 -7.77 11.43
N LEU A 163 8.90 -7.76 11.04
CA LEU A 163 9.41 -8.61 9.96
C LEU A 163 9.28 -10.11 10.29
N CYS A 164 9.65 -10.51 11.50
CA CYS A 164 9.50 -11.90 11.96
C CYS A 164 8.02 -12.32 12.03
N ALA A 165 7.15 -11.45 12.55
CA ALA A 165 5.71 -11.70 12.62
C ALA A 165 5.09 -11.81 11.22
N SER A 166 5.57 -11.00 10.27
CA SER A 166 5.16 -11.08 8.86
C SER A 166 5.55 -12.42 8.25
N GLU A 167 6.75 -12.93 8.54
CA GLU A 167 7.16 -14.28 8.11
C GLU A 167 6.19 -15.35 8.62
N LEU A 168 5.90 -15.35 9.92
CA LEU A 168 5.02 -16.33 10.55
C LEU A 168 3.59 -16.24 9.99
N LEU A 169 3.08 -15.03 9.78
CA LEU A 169 1.78 -14.80 9.17
C LEU A 169 1.74 -15.41 7.76
N ILE A 170 2.71 -15.09 6.91
CA ILE A 170 2.79 -15.63 5.55
C ILE A 170 2.87 -17.16 5.57
N GLN A 171 3.70 -17.76 6.42
CA GLN A 171 3.78 -19.21 6.59
C GLN A 171 2.43 -19.82 6.97
N SER A 172 1.73 -19.23 7.95
CA SER A 172 0.44 -19.73 8.40
C SER A 172 -0.62 -19.67 7.30
N LEU A 173 -0.63 -18.60 6.50
CA LEU A 173 -1.57 -18.42 5.39
C LEU A 173 -1.29 -19.42 4.25
N ILE A 174 -0.02 -19.72 3.97
CA ILE A 174 0.38 -20.75 3.00
C ILE A 174 -0.03 -22.13 3.51
N ALA A 175 0.27 -22.46 4.77
CA ALA A 175 -0.07 -23.74 5.38
C ALA A 175 -1.59 -24.00 5.37
N ASN A 176 -2.38 -22.96 5.62
CA ASN A 176 -3.84 -23.00 5.58
C ASN A 176 -4.42 -22.87 4.15
N LYS A 177 -3.59 -22.88 3.10
CA LYS A 177 -3.98 -22.71 1.69
C LYS A 177 -4.79 -21.44 1.42
N THR A 178 -4.66 -20.43 2.28
CA THR A 178 -5.35 -19.14 2.15
C THR A 178 -4.67 -18.26 1.10
N ILE A 179 -3.35 -18.39 0.97
CA ILE A 179 -2.58 -17.81 -0.14
C ILE A 179 -1.78 -18.95 -0.79
N SER A 180 -2.13 -19.33 -2.02
CA SER A 180 -1.47 -20.42 -2.73
C SER A 180 -0.64 -19.95 -3.92
N SER A 181 -1.03 -18.84 -4.55
CA SER A 181 -0.41 -18.32 -5.77
C SER A 181 -0.30 -16.79 -5.85
N VAL A 182 -0.96 -16.07 -4.92
CA VAL A 182 -1.05 -14.61 -4.97
C VAL A 182 0.21 -13.96 -4.40
N ILE A 183 0.69 -12.92 -5.09
CA ILE A 183 1.77 -12.08 -4.60
C ILE A 183 1.27 -11.32 -3.37
N THR A 184 1.92 -11.51 -2.22
CA THR A 184 1.60 -10.80 -0.97
C THR A 184 2.37 -9.47 -0.93
N PRO A 185 1.69 -8.31 -1.00
CA PRO A 185 2.36 -7.02 -0.93
C PRO A 185 2.76 -6.69 0.52
N VAL A 186 4.02 -6.31 0.70
CA VAL A 186 4.57 -5.83 1.98
C VAL A 186 5.02 -4.38 1.80
N PHE A 187 4.36 -3.48 2.51
CA PHE A 187 4.65 -2.05 2.49
C PHE A 187 5.45 -1.65 3.74
N ILE A 188 6.48 -0.81 3.57
CA ILE A 188 7.26 -0.25 4.68
C ILE A 188 7.25 1.27 4.60
N ASP A 189 6.71 1.95 5.63
CA ASP A 189 6.66 3.42 5.71
C ASP A 189 7.16 3.94 7.06
N SER A 190 8.40 4.39 7.21
CA SER A 190 9.50 4.46 6.25
C SER A 190 10.63 3.49 6.60
N VAL A 191 11.49 3.17 5.63
CA VAL A 191 12.67 2.33 5.88
C VAL A 191 13.70 3.06 6.76
N ASN A 192 13.65 4.40 6.86
CA ASN A 192 14.70 5.21 7.48
C ASN A 192 14.48 5.60 8.94
N SER A 193 13.24 5.78 9.41
CA SER A 193 12.99 6.50 10.66
C SER A 193 13.57 5.84 11.91
N ASN A 194 13.65 4.51 11.93
CA ASN A 194 14.09 3.78 13.12
C ASN A 194 15.61 3.57 13.15
N PHE A 195 16.28 3.55 12.00
CA PHE A 195 17.73 3.35 11.94
C PHE A 195 18.53 4.66 12.08
N GLU A 196 17.92 5.82 11.81
CA GLU A 196 18.70 7.06 11.62
C GLU A 196 18.56 8.13 12.72
N ILE A 197 17.46 8.19 13.48
CA ILE A 197 17.13 9.40 14.29
C ILE A 197 16.79 9.12 15.76
N GLY A 198 16.08 8.03 16.09
CA GLY A 198 15.54 7.82 17.45
C GLY A 198 16.60 7.60 18.55
N ASP A 199 17.67 6.89 18.25
CA ASP A 199 18.65 6.48 19.27
C ASP A 199 20.00 7.24 19.19
N LYS A 200 20.19 8.15 18.21
CA LYS A 200 21.38 9.02 18.17
C LYS A 200 21.42 10.04 19.32
N TYR A 201 20.25 10.38 19.88
CA TYR A 201 20.16 11.28 21.04
C TYR A 201 20.30 10.53 22.37
N ASN A 202 20.10 9.21 22.38
CA ASN A 202 20.47 8.34 23.48
C ASN A 202 21.95 8.00 23.33
N HIS A 203 22.82 8.76 24.03
CA HIS A 203 24.28 8.65 24.01
C HIS A 203 24.87 7.29 24.47
N SER A 204 24.08 6.20 24.43
CA SER A 204 24.39 4.89 24.99
C SER A 204 24.53 3.77 23.95
N ILE A 205 24.15 3.97 22.68
CA ILE A 205 24.21 2.92 21.64
C ILE A 205 25.27 3.29 20.59
N GLY A 206 26.27 2.42 20.42
CA GLY A 206 27.39 2.66 19.50
C GLY A 206 27.02 2.44 18.03
N LEU A 207 27.69 3.15 17.12
CA LEU A 207 27.52 3.01 15.65
C LEU A 207 27.57 1.57 15.12
N ARG A 208 28.26 0.66 15.84
CA ARG A 208 28.37 -0.76 15.47
C ARG A 208 27.05 -1.53 15.66
N ASP A 209 26.25 -1.21 16.68
CA ASP A 209 25.01 -1.93 16.99
C ASP A 209 23.90 -1.64 15.95
N TYR A 210 23.91 -0.43 15.38
CA TYR A 210 23.05 -0.05 14.25
C TYR A 210 23.37 -0.85 13.00
N ASP A 211 24.66 -0.99 12.68
CA ASP A 211 25.14 -1.72 11.52
C ASP A 211 24.71 -3.21 11.58
N HIS A 212 24.67 -3.78 12.78
CA HIS A 212 24.18 -5.14 13.03
C HIS A 212 22.66 -5.27 12.85
N THR A 213 21.89 -4.33 13.40
CA THR A 213 20.41 -4.38 13.37
C THR A 213 19.88 -4.23 11.94
N GLU A 214 20.43 -3.28 11.18
CA GLU A 214 20.08 -3.10 9.78
C GLU A 214 20.51 -4.30 8.92
N LYS A 215 21.72 -4.83 9.15
CA LYS A 215 22.19 -6.04 8.45
C LYS A 215 21.22 -7.20 8.69
N TYR A 216 20.74 -7.35 9.92
CA TYR A 216 19.78 -8.37 10.28
C TYR A 216 18.41 -8.13 9.62
N ALA A 217 17.91 -6.89 9.62
CA ALA A 217 16.68 -6.52 8.90
C ALA A 217 16.76 -6.87 7.41
N VAL A 218 17.84 -6.48 6.74
CA VAL A 218 18.07 -6.75 5.32
C VAL A 218 18.17 -8.26 5.06
N GLN A 219 18.81 -9.02 5.95
CA GLN A 219 18.84 -10.48 5.85
C GLN A 219 17.45 -11.11 5.97
N LEU A 220 16.63 -10.65 6.90
CA LEU A 220 15.24 -11.10 7.05
C LEU A 220 14.40 -10.75 5.82
N ILE A 221 14.53 -9.53 5.31
CA ILE A 221 13.84 -9.07 4.09
C ILE A 221 14.24 -9.96 2.90
N LYS A 222 15.54 -10.17 2.67
CA LYS A 222 16.02 -11.07 1.60
C LYS A 222 15.50 -12.49 1.76
N LYS A 223 15.45 -13.01 2.99
CA LYS A 223 14.87 -14.32 3.29
C LYS A 223 13.38 -14.37 2.93
N LEU A 224 12.61 -13.36 3.35
CA LEU A 224 11.18 -13.24 3.03
C LEU A 224 10.95 -13.24 1.51
N ILE A 225 11.68 -12.40 0.78
CA ILE A 225 11.58 -12.26 -0.68
C ILE A 225 11.95 -13.57 -1.40
N ASN A 226 13.02 -14.23 -0.97
CA ASN A 226 13.50 -15.43 -1.65
C ASN A 226 12.62 -16.65 -1.41
N ARG A 227 12.03 -16.74 -0.21
CA ARG A 227 11.26 -17.90 0.25
C ARG A 227 9.78 -17.81 -0.10
N TYR A 228 9.22 -16.62 -0.18
CA TYR A 228 7.80 -16.41 -0.39
C TYR A 228 7.53 -15.58 -1.64
N ASN A 229 6.32 -15.71 -2.18
CA ASN A 229 5.85 -14.92 -3.31
C ASN A 229 5.43 -13.52 -2.84
N ILE A 230 6.39 -12.64 -2.55
CA ILE A 230 6.12 -11.29 -2.05
C ILE A 230 6.68 -10.20 -2.94
N CYS A 231 5.99 -9.06 -2.97
CA CYS A 231 6.48 -7.80 -3.50
C CYS A 231 6.66 -6.85 -2.33
N LEU A 232 7.84 -6.25 -2.18
CA LEU A 232 8.13 -5.32 -1.11
C LEU A 232 8.24 -3.89 -1.64
N ILE A 233 7.52 -2.96 -1.04
CA ILE A 233 7.55 -1.54 -1.41
C ILE A 233 7.87 -0.72 -0.16
N GLY A 234 9.03 -0.07 -0.13
CA GLY A 234 9.48 0.77 0.98
C GLY A 234 9.55 2.23 0.59
N THR A 235 9.17 3.14 1.50
CA THR A 235 9.42 4.57 1.33
C THR A 235 10.69 5.00 2.05
N ARG A 236 11.33 6.04 1.53
CA ARG A 236 12.51 6.65 2.13
C ARG A 236 12.53 8.17 1.96
N LEU A 237 13.14 8.86 2.92
CA LEU A 237 13.49 10.27 2.78
C LEU A 237 14.74 10.45 1.91
N ASP A 238 14.69 11.39 0.96
CA ASP A 238 15.87 11.76 0.18
C ASP A 238 16.86 12.57 1.02
N LEU A 239 17.73 11.87 1.74
CA LEU A 239 18.87 12.44 2.46
C LEU A 239 20.06 12.56 1.50
N ARG A 240 19.98 13.44 0.51
CA ARG A 240 21.16 13.88 -0.25
C ARG A 240 21.97 14.86 0.61
N ILE A 241 22.78 14.32 1.51
CA ILE A 241 23.77 15.10 2.27
C ILE A 241 25.14 14.46 2.01
N GLY A 242 26.04 15.25 1.42
CA GLY A 242 27.31 14.83 0.85
C GLY A 242 28.40 14.46 1.86
N SER A 243 28.19 13.46 2.71
CA SER A 243 29.27 12.84 3.49
C SER A 243 29.25 11.32 3.32
N ASN A 244 30.45 10.72 3.28
CA ASN A 244 30.69 9.27 3.29
C ASN A 244 30.17 8.54 4.56
N GLU A 245 29.29 9.17 5.34
CA GLU A 245 28.94 8.77 6.72
C GLU A 245 27.69 7.89 6.82
N TYR A 246 27.02 7.59 5.70
CA TYR A 246 25.83 6.73 5.67
C TYR A 246 26.14 5.37 5.04
N SER A 247 26.92 4.54 5.74
CA SER A 247 27.17 3.14 5.34
C SER A 247 25.93 2.27 5.41
N SER A 248 24.95 2.66 6.25
CA SER A 248 23.70 1.93 6.46
C SER A 248 22.91 1.79 5.16
N PHE A 249 22.66 2.91 4.49
CA PHE A 249 21.98 3.01 3.20
C PHE A 249 22.40 1.96 2.15
N ARG A 250 23.70 1.63 2.07
CA ARG A 250 24.22 0.67 1.09
C ARG A 250 23.65 -0.74 1.27
N LYS A 251 23.28 -1.12 2.50
CA LYS A 251 22.75 -2.45 2.80
C LYS A 251 21.31 -2.61 2.33
N TRP A 252 20.44 -1.65 2.63
CA TRP A 252 19.08 -1.63 2.08
C TRP A 252 19.10 -1.59 0.55
N GLN A 253 19.93 -0.74 -0.04
CA GLN A 253 20.09 -0.71 -1.51
C GLN A 253 20.50 -2.06 -2.11
N SER A 254 21.19 -2.92 -1.35
CA SER A 254 21.57 -4.26 -1.81
C SER A 254 20.40 -5.23 -1.99
N CYS A 255 19.19 -4.90 -1.52
CA CYS A 255 17.98 -5.66 -1.83
C CYS A 255 17.03 -4.95 -2.79
N VAL A 256 17.16 -3.63 -2.98
CA VAL A 256 16.31 -2.84 -3.87
C VAL A 256 16.66 -3.14 -5.33
N ASN A 257 15.66 -3.51 -6.13
CA ASN A 257 15.83 -3.74 -7.57
C ASN A 257 15.07 -2.71 -8.43
N LYS A 258 14.20 -1.88 -7.84
CA LYS A 258 13.56 -0.76 -8.51
C LYS A 258 13.54 0.48 -7.61
N GLN A 259 13.90 1.63 -8.17
CA GLN A 259 13.90 2.90 -7.45
C GLN A 259 12.99 3.90 -8.18
N ILE A 260 12.14 4.58 -7.41
CA ILE A 260 11.20 5.60 -7.88
C ILE A 260 11.46 6.87 -7.08
N GLU A 261 11.91 7.91 -7.77
CA GLU A 261 12.11 9.23 -7.17
C GLU A 261 10.85 10.08 -7.34
N LEU A 262 10.29 10.57 -6.24
CA LEU A 262 9.28 11.62 -6.27
C LEU A 262 9.99 12.99 -6.29
N LYS A 263 9.57 13.85 -7.21
CA LYS A 263 10.05 15.23 -7.35
C LYS A 263 8.88 16.21 -7.34
N GLU A 264 9.13 17.40 -6.82
CA GLU A 264 8.23 18.54 -6.96
C GLU A 264 8.12 18.97 -8.43
N HIS A 265 6.89 19.23 -8.89
CA HIS A 265 6.70 19.88 -10.18
C HIS A 265 6.96 21.37 -10.05
N ILE A 266 8.13 21.83 -10.48
CA ILE A 266 8.35 23.25 -10.71
C ILE A 266 7.66 23.57 -12.04
N LEU A 267 6.44 24.11 -12.00
CA LEU A 267 5.89 24.78 -13.17
C LEU A 267 6.73 26.03 -13.39
N ASN A 268 7.65 25.98 -14.36
CA ASN A 268 8.26 27.18 -14.87
C ASN A 268 7.12 28.04 -15.43
N LYS A 269 6.70 29.05 -14.65
CA LYS A 269 6.06 30.21 -15.23
C LYS A 269 7.11 30.80 -16.15
N ASN A 270 7.01 30.50 -17.44
CA ASN A 270 7.69 31.29 -18.45
C ASN A 270 7.25 32.74 -18.20
N ASN A 271 8.24 33.56 -17.85
CA ASN A 271 8.13 35.00 -17.95
C ASN A 271 7.99 35.32 -19.43
N ASP A 272 6.76 35.38 -19.92
CA ASP A 272 6.45 36.22 -21.07
C ASP A 272 6.52 37.68 -20.60
N GLN A 273 7.70 38.27 -20.72
CA GLN A 273 7.94 39.71 -20.82
C GLN A 273 8.98 39.96 -21.90
#